data_AF-A0A9P7EWD2-F1
#
_entry.id   AF-A0A9P7EWD2-F1
#
_cell.length_a   1.000
_cell.length_b   1.000
_cell.length_c   1.000
_cell.angle_alpha   90.00
_cell.angle_beta   90.00
_cell.angle_gamma   90.00
#
_symmetry.space_group_name_H-M   'P 1'
#
loop_
_entity.id
_entity.type
_entity.pdbx_description
1 polymer ?
#
loop_
_entity_poly.entity_id
_entity_poly.type
_entity_poly.pdbx_seq_one_letter_code
_entity_poly.pdbx_strand_id
1 'polypeptide(L)'
;SCVKYQLLDDAALHQLTFAISVFHAYGHQWACQIIYHPRKCEGFGLLDGEGCECLWSALKHLIAPLRVSGFHQRLFVLDTPVRHLDNKNLVSCGNWLSWRWNNCVKRKTNAMQALRELSVDETYVRQEWKSQVDHQTRPLPRK
;
A
#
# COMPACT_ATOMS: atom_id res chain seq x y z
N SER A 1 14.72 8.33 -12.05
CA SER A 1 14.59 8.52 -10.59
C SER A 1 13.88 9.84 -10.34
N CYS A 2 13.04 9.94 -9.30
CA CYS A 2 12.38 11.20 -8.91
C CYS A 2 13.38 12.35 -8.72
N VAL A 3 14.60 12.04 -8.27
CA VAL A 3 15.74 12.98 -8.18
C VAL A 3 16.15 13.52 -9.56
N LYS A 4 16.22 12.65 -10.57
CA LYS A 4 16.61 13.05 -11.95
C LYS A 4 15.66 14.10 -12.52
N TYR A 5 14.38 14.02 -12.16
CA TYR A 5 13.34 14.94 -12.65
C TYR A 5 13.00 16.04 -11.64
N GLN A 6 13.81 16.20 -10.58
CA GLN A 6 13.61 17.22 -9.54
C GLN A 6 12.20 17.18 -8.90
N LEU A 7 11.61 15.99 -8.83
CA LEU A 7 10.29 15.78 -8.22
C LEU A 7 10.38 15.66 -6.69
N LEU A 8 11.50 15.13 -6.19
CA LEU A 8 11.80 14.96 -4.77
C LEU A 8 13.25 15.34 -4.54
N ASP A 9 13.51 16.16 -3.52
CA ASP A 9 14.86 16.47 -3.05
C ASP A 9 15.35 15.40 -2.05
N ASP A 10 16.63 15.46 -1.71
CA ASP A 10 17.24 14.49 -0.80
C ASP A 10 16.61 14.56 0.61
N ALA A 11 16.21 15.76 1.05
CA ALA A 11 15.56 15.97 2.33
C ALA A 11 14.19 15.27 2.42
N ALA A 12 13.40 15.32 1.35
CA ALA A 12 12.14 14.60 1.25
C ALA A 12 12.36 13.09 1.18
N LEU A 13 13.36 12.63 0.41
CA LEU A 13 13.66 11.20 0.30
C LEU A 13 14.03 10.56 1.64
N HIS A 14 14.75 11.28 2.51
CA HIS A 14 15.07 10.79 3.85
C HIS A 14 13.85 10.62 4.77
N GLN A 15 12.74 11.28 4.46
CA GLN A 15 11.48 11.20 5.24
C GLN A 15 10.49 10.17 4.67
N LEU A 16 10.82 9.53 3.54
CA LEU A 16 9.94 8.63 2.84
C LEU A 16 10.38 7.17 2.99
N THR A 17 9.41 6.30 3.25
CA THR A 17 9.59 4.85 3.20
C THR A 17 8.91 4.32 1.95
N PHE A 18 9.66 3.62 1.10
CA PHE A 18 9.11 2.98 -0.09
C PHE A 18 8.55 1.59 0.24
N ALA A 19 7.38 1.30 -0.31
CA ALA A 19 6.74 -0.02 -0.25
C ALA A 19 6.09 -0.33 -1.61
N ILE A 20 5.81 -1.60 -1.86
CA ILE A 20 5.10 -2.10 -3.05
C ILE A 20 3.73 -2.60 -2.64
N SER A 21 2.68 -2.41 -3.46
CA SER A 21 1.36 -2.93 -3.13
C SER A 21 1.38 -4.46 -3.00
N VAL A 22 0.49 -5.03 -2.18
CA VAL A 22 0.50 -6.47 -1.88
C VAL A 22 0.27 -7.31 -3.13
N PHE A 23 -0.50 -6.81 -4.11
CA PHE A 23 -0.82 -7.54 -5.34
C PHE A 23 0.12 -7.23 -6.52
N HIS A 24 1.10 -6.32 -6.36
CA HIS A 24 2.04 -5.97 -7.42
C HIS A 24 3.17 -6.98 -7.66
N ALA A 25 3.07 -8.18 -7.07
CA ALA A 25 4.07 -9.26 -7.23
C ALA A 25 4.34 -9.62 -8.71
N TYR A 26 3.37 -9.38 -9.61
CA TYR A 26 3.51 -9.66 -11.04
C TYR A 26 4.04 -8.48 -11.87
N GLY A 27 3.94 -7.25 -11.37
CA GLY A 27 4.43 -6.05 -12.08
C GLY A 27 5.91 -5.74 -11.80
N HIS A 28 6.47 -6.33 -10.73
CA HIS A 28 7.86 -6.15 -10.33
C HIS A 28 8.61 -7.47 -10.19
N GLN A 29 9.93 -7.39 -10.08
CA GLN A 29 10.75 -8.55 -9.75
C GLN A 29 10.37 -9.08 -8.36
N TRP A 30 10.33 -10.41 -8.22
CA TRP A 30 10.00 -11.08 -6.94
C TRP A 30 10.82 -10.56 -5.75
N ALA A 31 12.11 -10.27 -5.96
CA ALA A 31 12.98 -9.69 -4.94
C ALA A 31 12.44 -8.37 -4.37
N CYS A 32 11.84 -7.52 -5.21
CA CYS A 32 11.23 -6.27 -4.77
C CYS A 32 10.06 -6.51 -3.81
N GLN A 33 9.21 -7.52 -4.10
CA GLN A 33 8.11 -7.89 -3.21
C GLN A 33 8.61 -8.35 -1.84
N ILE A 34 9.74 -9.06 -1.79
CA ILE A 34 10.33 -9.52 -0.53
C ILE A 34 10.88 -8.36 0.29
N ILE A 35 11.57 -7.41 -0.36
CA ILE A 35 12.24 -6.29 0.29
C ILE A 35 11.24 -5.20 0.72
N TYR A 36 10.32 -4.82 -0.17
CA TYR A 36 9.42 -3.69 -0.01
C TYR A 36 7.99 -4.09 0.34
N HIS A 37 7.79 -5.30 0.89
CA HIS A 37 6.47 -5.75 1.30
C HIS A 37 5.89 -4.82 2.39
N PRO A 38 4.63 -4.34 2.29
CA PRO A 38 4.06 -3.42 3.30
C PRO A 38 4.04 -4.01 4.71
N ARG A 39 4.01 -5.34 4.83
CA ARG A 39 4.07 -6.06 6.12
C ARG A 39 5.42 -5.96 6.83
N LYS A 40 6.48 -5.62 6.10
CA LYS A 40 7.85 -5.47 6.60
C LYS A 40 8.24 -4.00 6.73
N CYS A 41 7.46 -3.09 6.14
CA CYS A 41 7.64 -1.65 6.28
C CYS A 41 6.87 -1.15 7.50
N GLU A 42 7.57 -0.59 8.47
CA GLU A 42 6.93 0.02 9.63
C GLU A 42 5.98 1.17 9.20
N GLY A 43 4.86 1.32 9.91
CA GLY A 43 3.84 2.34 9.64
C GLY A 43 2.72 1.92 8.66
N PHE A 44 2.92 0.93 7.79
CA PHE A 44 1.89 0.51 6.82
C PHE A 44 0.77 -0.33 7.44
N GLY A 45 1.04 -1.02 8.55
CA GLY A 45 0.05 -1.81 9.28
C GLY A 45 -0.59 -2.92 8.42
N LEU A 46 -1.92 -2.84 8.23
CA LEU A 46 -2.70 -3.81 7.44
C LEU A 46 -3.14 -3.31 6.06
N LEU A 47 -2.57 -2.21 5.57
CA LEU A 47 -2.88 -1.67 4.25
C LEU A 47 -2.28 -2.56 3.14
N ASP A 48 -2.98 -2.64 2.02
CA ASP A 48 -2.59 -3.38 0.82
C ASP A 48 -1.88 -2.49 -0.23
N GLY A 49 -1.99 -1.16 -0.10
CA GLY A 49 -1.36 -0.20 -1.01
C GLY A 49 -2.11 0.00 -2.33
N GLU A 50 -3.35 -0.45 -2.45
CA GLU A 50 -4.12 -0.49 -3.71
C GLU A 50 -5.00 0.77 -3.95
N GLY A 51 -4.69 1.88 -3.29
CA GLY A 51 -5.52 3.08 -3.35
C GLY A 51 -5.61 3.68 -4.76
N CYS A 52 -4.47 3.75 -5.45
CA CYS A 52 -4.41 4.22 -6.83
C CYS A 52 -5.15 3.24 -7.76
N GLU A 53 -4.93 1.94 -7.63
CA GLU A 53 -5.53 0.89 -8.44
C GLU A 53 -7.06 0.89 -8.30
N CYS A 54 -7.58 1.15 -7.11
CA CYS A 54 -9.02 1.33 -6.86
C CYS A 54 -9.59 2.53 -7.65
N LEU A 55 -8.90 3.68 -7.64
CA LEU A 55 -9.29 4.85 -8.44
C LEU A 55 -9.22 4.54 -9.94
N TRP A 56 -8.12 3.95 -10.40
CA TRP A 56 -7.94 3.54 -11.79
C TRP A 56 -9.03 2.57 -12.25
N SER A 57 -9.41 1.60 -11.42
CA SER A 57 -10.50 0.66 -11.70
C SER A 57 -11.84 1.38 -11.88
N ALA A 58 -12.13 2.40 -11.07
CA ALA A 58 -13.33 3.23 -11.23
C ALA A 58 -13.31 4.06 -12.52
N LEU A 59 -12.13 4.54 -12.93
CA LEU A 59 -11.95 5.37 -14.13
C LEU A 59 -11.74 4.56 -15.42
N LYS A 60 -11.56 3.24 -15.35
CA LYS A 60 -11.15 2.40 -16.50
C LYS A 60 -12.05 2.51 -17.73
N HIS A 61 -13.34 2.76 -17.51
CA HIS A 61 -14.33 2.93 -18.59
C HIS A 61 -14.05 4.16 -19.47
N LEU A 62 -13.29 5.13 -18.96
CA LEU A 62 -12.90 6.34 -19.67
C LEU A 62 -11.67 6.13 -20.58
N ILE A 63 -10.93 5.02 -20.44
CA ILE A 63 -9.69 4.80 -21.21
C ILE A 63 -9.97 4.82 -22.72
N ALA A 64 -10.97 4.07 -23.18
CA ALA A 64 -11.30 4.00 -24.61
C ALA A 64 -11.73 5.36 -25.20
N PRO A 65 -12.72 6.09 -24.64
CA PRO A 65 -13.16 7.37 -25.21
C PRO A 65 -12.07 8.45 -25.12
N LEU A 66 -11.27 8.48 -24.06
CA LEU A 66 -10.27 9.52 -23.85
C LEU A 66 -9.01 9.38 -24.73
N ARG A 67 -8.78 8.22 -25.35
CA ARG A 67 -7.65 8.00 -26.27
C ARG A 67 -7.70 8.92 -27.48
N VAL A 68 -8.90 9.21 -27.98
CA VAL A 68 -9.13 10.06 -29.17
C VAL A 68 -9.50 11.50 -28.82
N SER A 69 -9.66 11.83 -27.53
CA SER A 69 -9.98 13.19 -27.08
C SER A 69 -8.74 14.08 -27.03
N GLY A 70 -8.94 15.37 -27.34
CA GLY A 70 -7.91 16.39 -27.15
C GLY A 70 -7.56 16.63 -25.67
N PHE A 71 -6.42 17.28 -25.42
CA PHE A 71 -5.86 17.48 -24.07
C PHE A 71 -6.87 18.12 -23.08
N HIS A 72 -7.48 19.24 -23.44
CA HIS A 72 -8.40 19.96 -22.56
C HIS A 72 -9.68 19.16 -22.26
N GLN A 73 -10.23 18.49 -23.29
CA GLN A 73 -11.40 17.63 -23.11
C GLN A 73 -11.08 16.45 -22.17
N ARG A 74 -9.91 15.83 -22.33
CA ARG A 74 -9.46 14.74 -21.45
C ARG A 74 -9.36 15.21 -20.00
N LEU A 75 -8.76 16.38 -19.76
CA LEU A 75 -8.64 16.94 -18.43
C LEU A 75 -10.01 17.18 -17.79
N PHE A 76 -10.93 17.82 -18.52
CA PHE A 76 -12.28 18.12 -18.04
C PHE A 76 -13.08 16.84 -17.72
N VAL A 77 -13.04 15.85 -18.62
CA VAL A 77 -13.77 14.58 -18.45
C VAL A 77 -13.20 13.73 -17.32
N LEU A 78 -11.90 13.82 -17.00
CA LEU A 78 -11.31 13.14 -15.85
C LEU A 78 -11.65 13.82 -14.53
N ASP A 79 -11.68 15.15 -14.49
CA ASP A 79 -11.91 15.94 -13.28
C ASP A 79 -13.27 15.63 -12.63
N THR A 80 -14.32 15.53 -13.44
CA THR A 80 -15.70 15.32 -12.97
C THR A 80 -15.89 14.01 -12.19
N PRO A 81 -15.56 12.82 -12.72
CA PRO A 81 -15.68 11.56 -12.00
C PRO A 81 -14.71 11.46 -10.81
N VAL A 82 -13.52 12.05 -10.88
CA VAL A 82 -12.59 12.11 -9.74
C VAL A 82 -13.23 12.89 -8.58
N ARG A 83 -13.78 14.08 -8.84
CA ARG A 83 -14.49 14.88 -7.83
C ARG A 83 -15.70 14.16 -7.28
N HIS A 84 -16.46 13.45 -8.12
CA HIS A 84 -17.60 12.65 -7.67
C HIS A 84 -17.16 11.52 -6.73
N LEU A 85 -16.11 10.78 -7.09
CA LEU A 85 -15.56 9.71 -6.26
C LEU A 85 -15.03 10.25 -4.93
N ASP A 86 -14.34 11.39 -4.93
CA ASP A 86 -13.84 12.03 -3.73
C ASP A 86 -14.98 12.40 -2.76
N ASN A 87 -16.02 13.08 -3.26
CA ASN A 87 -17.21 13.41 -2.46
C ASN A 87 -17.89 12.15 -1.90
N LYS A 88 -18.04 11.10 -2.71
CA LYS A 88 -18.62 9.83 -2.27
C LYS A 88 -17.77 9.17 -1.18
N ASN A 89 -16.44 9.18 -1.34
CA ASN A 89 -15.51 8.63 -0.36
C ASN A 89 -15.54 9.44 0.94
N LEU A 90 -15.61 10.77 0.86
CA LEU A 90 -15.68 11.65 2.02
C LEU A 90 -16.96 11.40 2.83
N VAL A 91 -18.12 11.34 2.17
CA VAL A 91 -19.41 11.05 2.82
C VAL A 91 -19.41 9.67 3.48
N SER A 92 -18.79 8.67 2.86
CA SER A 92 -18.72 7.31 3.41
C SER A 92 -17.52 7.06 4.33
N CYS A 93 -16.64 8.05 4.53
CA CYS A 93 -15.37 7.89 5.24
C CYS A 93 -15.57 7.44 6.69
N GLY A 94 -16.54 8.02 7.40
CA GLY A 94 -16.83 7.63 8.80
C GLY A 94 -17.24 6.17 8.94
N ASN A 95 -18.14 5.70 8.06
CA ASN A 95 -18.57 4.30 8.03
C ASN A 95 -17.40 3.37 7.66
N TRP A 96 -16.57 3.79 6.71
CA TRP A 96 -15.39 3.04 6.29
C TRP A 96 -14.35 2.93 7.43
N LEU A 97 -14.09 4.01 8.16
CA LEU A 97 -13.19 4.03 9.31
C LEU A 97 -13.71 3.15 10.44
N SER A 98 -15.01 3.23 10.76
CA SER A 98 -15.65 2.36 11.75
C SER A 98 -15.53 0.89 11.38
N TRP A 99 -15.82 0.54 10.11
CA TRP A 99 -15.63 -0.81 9.61
C TRP A 99 -14.16 -1.27 9.69
N ARG A 100 -13.21 -0.44 9.27
CA ARG A 100 -11.76 -0.73 9.34
C ARG A 100 -11.32 -0.97 10.78
N TRP A 101 -11.76 -0.12 11.71
CA TRP A 101 -11.48 -0.26 13.14
C TRP A 101 -11.97 -1.59 13.67
N ASN A 102 -13.23 -1.94 13.42
CA ASN A 102 -13.81 -3.20 13.89
C ASN A 102 -13.07 -4.43 13.33
N ASN A 103 -12.67 -4.39 12.06
CA ASN A 103 -11.84 -5.44 11.47
C ASN A 103 -10.44 -5.53 12.10
N CYS A 104 -9.83 -4.38 12.41
CA CYS A 104 -8.54 -4.34 13.10
C CYS A 104 -8.64 -4.93 14.50
N VAL A 105 -9.67 -4.55 15.27
CA VAL A 105 -9.94 -5.10 16.61
C VAL A 105 -10.15 -6.60 16.54
N LYS A 106 -11.00 -7.09 15.63
CA LYS A 106 -11.24 -8.53 15.44
C LYS A 106 -9.94 -9.29 15.13
N ARG A 107 -9.12 -8.78 14.21
CA ARG A 107 -7.83 -9.40 13.86
C ARG A 107 -6.85 -9.38 15.03
N LYS A 108 -6.79 -8.29 15.80
CA LYS A 108 -5.96 -8.19 17.00
C LYS A 108 -6.38 -9.22 18.04
N THR A 109 -7.68 -9.33 18.33
CA THR A 109 -8.20 -10.31 19.28
C THR A 109 -7.84 -11.74 18.87
N ASN A 110 -8.04 -12.09 17.60
CA ASN A 110 -7.69 -13.41 17.08
C ASN A 110 -6.17 -13.68 17.17
N ALA A 111 -5.34 -12.70 16.84
CA ALA A 111 -3.88 -12.84 16.94
C ALA A 111 -3.43 -13.00 18.39
N MET A 112 -4.02 -12.25 19.33
CA MET A 112 -3.73 -12.39 20.77
C MET A 112 -4.16 -13.75 21.31
N GLN A 113 -5.29 -14.28 20.84
CA GLN A 113 -5.72 -15.63 21.22
C GLN A 113 -4.73 -16.69 20.69
N ALA A 114 -4.33 -16.60 19.41
CA ALA A 114 -3.35 -17.52 18.83
C ALA A 114 -2.01 -17.49 19.58
N LEU A 115 -1.55 -16.30 20.01
CA LEU A 115 -0.34 -16.17 20.83
C LEU A 115 -0.48 -16.84 22.20
N ARG A 116 -1.66 -16.76 22.84
CA ARG A 116 -1.93 -17.46 24.11
C ARG A 116 -1.92 -18.98 23.93
N GLU A 117 -2.49 -19.48 22.83
CA GLU A 117 -2.56 -20.92 22.53
C GLU A 117 -1.16 -21.50 22.26
N LEU A 118 -0.28 -20.74 21.59
CA LEU A 118 1.10 -21.15 21.33
C LEU A 118 1.92 -21.38 22.60
N SER A 119 1.54 -20.78 23.74
CA SER A 119 2.28 -20.87 25.01
C SER A 119 3.77 -20.49 24.89
N VAL A 120 4.11 -19.67 23.90
CA VAL A 120 5.46 -19.14 23.67
C VAL A 120 5.50 -17.70 24.13
N ASP A 121 6.63 -17.29 24.70
CA ASP A 121 6.83 -15.91 25.12
C ASP A 121 6.76 -14.94 23.92
N GLU A 122 6.07 -13.81 24.11
CA GLU A 122 5.88 -12.83 23.03
C GLU A 122 7.20 -12.23 22.55
N THR A 123 8.20 -12.08 23.44
CA THR A 123 9.50 -11.53 23.06
C THR A 123 10.24 -12.46 22.12
N TYR A 124 10.13 -13.78 22.33
CA TYR A 124 10.67 -14.79 21.43
C TYR A 124 10.05 -14.69 20.03
N VAL A 125 8.72 -14.62 19.93
CA VAL A 125 8.03 -14.49 18.62
C VAL A 125 8.45 -13.21 17.89
N ARG A 126 8.62 -12.10 18.61
CA ARG A 126 9.11 -10.83 18.03
C ARG A 126 10.54 -10.95 17.53
N GLN A 127 11.40 -11.66 18.26
CA GLN A 127 12.78 -11.91 17.85
C GLN A 127 12.83 -12.79 16.59
N GLU A 128 12.06 -13.87 16.54
CA GLU A 128 11.98 -14.74 15.36
C GLU A 128 11.44 -14.00 14.13
N TRP A 129 10.42 -13.17 14.32
CA TRP A 129 9.91 -12.31 13.25
C TRP A 129 11.00 -11.36 12.72
N LYS A 130 11.75 -10.71 13.62
CA LYS A 130 12.86 -9.83 13.24
C LYS A 130 13.93 -10.60 12.47
N SER A 131 14.36 -11.75 12.97
CA SER A 131 15.34 -12.62 12.30
C SER A 131 14.87 -13.04 10.90
N GLN A 132 13.59 -13.38 10.74
CA GLN A 132 13.00 -13.71 9.45
C GLN A 132 13.02 -12.51 8.50
N VAL A 133 12.61 -11.33 8.96
CA VAL A 133 12.63 -10.11 8.15
C VAL A 133 14.05 -9.80 7.70
N ASP A 134 15.00 -9.74 8.63
CA ASP A 134 16.41 -9.44 8.35
C ASP A 134 17.03 -10.43 7.35
N HIS A 135 16.72 -11.72 7.49
CA HIS A 135 17.17 -12.74 6.55
C HIS A 135 16.58 -12.54 5.14
N GLN A 136 15.29 -12.23 5.06
CA GLN A 136 14.58 -12.11 3.79
C GLN A 136 14.91 -10.81 3.06
N THR A 137 15.18 -9.71 3.77
CA THR A 137 15.47 -8.39 3.18
C THR A 137 16.95 -8.14 2.94
N ARG A 138 17.82 -9.11 3.26
CA ARG A 138 19.27 -9.00 3.01
C ARG A 138 19.56 -8.65 1.54
N PRO A 139 20.50 -7.74 1.28
CA PRO A 139 20.90 -7.44 -0.09
C PRO A 139 21.38 -8.72 -0.79
N LEU A 140 21.03 -8.85 -2.06
CA LEU A 140 21.51 -9.97 -2.88
C LEU A 140 23.05 -9.98 -2.85
N PRO A 141 23.69 -11.16 -2.76
CA PRO A 141 25.14 -11.25 -2.88
C PRO A 141 25.56 -10.56 -4.18
N ARG A 142 26.47 -9.59 -4.08
CA ARG A 142 27.09 -9.00 -5.27
C ARG A 142 27.79 -10.13 -6.02
N LYS A 143 27.37 -10.38 -7.26
CA LYS A 143 28.11 -11.21 -8.21
C LYS A 143 29.30 -10.43 -8.74
#